data_AF-A0A3B0U7M3-F1
#
_entry.id   AF-A0A3B0U7M3-F1
#
_cell.length_a   1.000
_cell.length_b   1.000
_cell.length_c   1.000
_cell.angle_alpha   90.00
_cell.angle_beta   90.00
_cell.angle_gamma   90.00
#
_symmetry.space_group_name_H-M   'P 1'
#
loop_
_entity.id
_entity.type
_entity.pdbx_description
1 polymer ?
#
loop_
_entity_poly.entity_id
_entity_poly.type
_entity_poly.pdbx_seq_one_letter_code
_entity_poly.pdbx_strand_id
1 'polypeptide(L)'
;MIRGINIVLFVISIFFLIGVYSIKFQSEAVEEEKMALARTIEQQQGELSVLQADWAFFSQPSYISQMVERHSEVLNLQILESKQYGSIEDIPMRPEIIDDSALTALFAALEEGIDPIGDKLAELMAQ
;
A
#
# COMPACT_ATOMS: atom_id res chain seq x y z
N MET A 1 -33.58 -40.16 52.49
CA MET A 1 -32.46 -40.24 51.52
C MET A 1 -32.89 -39.85 50.10
N ILE A 2 -33.92 -40.47 49.52
CA ILE A 2 -34.45 -40.15 48.16
C ILE A 2 -34.88 -38.69 47.97
N ARG A 3 -35.52 -38.06 48.97
CA ARG A 3 -35.93 -36.65 48.86
C ARG A 3 -34.75 -35.68 48.69
N GLY A 4 -33.61 -35.95 49.34
CA GLY A 4 -32.42 -35.12 49.20
C GLY A 4 -31.77 -35.24 47.83
N ILE A 5 -31.72 -36.46 47.28
CA ILE A 5 -31.16 -36.70 45.94
C ILE A 5 -32.01 -36.05 44.85
N ASN A 6 -33.34 -36.06 44.99
CA ASN A 6 -34.24 -35.41 44.04
C ASN A 6 -34.07 -33.88 44.05
N ILE A 7 -33.85 -33.28 45.22
CA ILE A 7 -33.60 -31.83 45.34
C ILE A 7 -32.26 -31.48 44.66
N VAL A 8 -31.20 -32.27 44.90
CA VAL A 8 -29.91 -32.05 44.25
C VAL A 8 -30.01 -32.17 42.73
N LEU A 9 -30.70 -33.21 42.23
CA LEU A 9 -30.92 -33.39 40.80
C LEU A 9 -31.73 -32.24 40.19
N PHE A 10 -32.74 -31.73 40.90
CA PHE A 10 -33.52 -30.59 40.45
C PHE A 10 -32.66 -29.32 40.34
N VAL A 11 -31.83 -29.05 41.34
CA VAL A 11 -30.90 -27.91 41.32
C VAL A 11 -29.89 -28.04 40.17
N ILE A 12 -29.31 -29.22 39.97
CA ILE A 12 -28.39 -29.50 38.86
C ILE A 12 -29.10 -29.25 37.51
N SER A 13 -30.35 -29.70 37.37
CA SER A 13 -31.14 -29.50 36.15
C SER A 13 -31.35 -28.00 35.84
N ILE A 14 -31.64 -27.19 36.85
CA ILE A 14 -31.74 -25.73 36.69
C ILE A 14 -30.42 -25.13 36.22
N PHE A 15 -29.28 -25.55 36.81
CA PHE A 15 -27.97 -25.07 36.36
C PHE A 15 -27.66 -25.46 34.91
N PHE A 16 -27.99 -26.68 34.50
CA PHE A 16 -27.87 -27.12 33.11
C PHE A 16 -28.73 -26.26 32.18
N LEU A 17 -29.98 -25.98 32.56
CA LEU A 17 -30.87 -25.14 31.78
C LEU A 17 -30.28 -23.73 31.58
N ILE A 18 -29.76 -23.12 32.65
CA ILE A 18 -29.11 -21.80 32.59
C ILE A 18 -27.87 -21.86 31.68
N GLY A 19 -27.03 -22.89 31.82
CA GLY A 19 -25.81 -23.05 31.01
C GLY A 19 -26.10 -23.17 29.52
N VAL A 20 -27.07 -24.01 29.15
CA VAL A 20 -27.49 -24.19 27.75
C VAL A 20 -28.05 -22.90 27.17
N TYR A 21 -28.89 -22.18 27.93
CA TYR A 21 -29.49 -20.94 27.45
C TYR A 21 -28.46 -19.81 27.30
N SER A 22 -27.48 -19.75 28.21
CA SER A 22 -26.37 -18.80 28.13
C SER A 22 -25.53 -19.02 26.88
N ILE A 23 -25.22 -20.28 26.54
CA ILE A 23 -24.49 -20.63 25.31
C ILE A 23 -25.30 -20.25 24.06
N LYS A 24 -26.60 -20.52 24.07
CA LYS A 24 -27.49 -20.15 22.95
C LYS A 24 -27.47 -18.63 22.72
N PHE A 25 -27.62 -17.85 23.78
CA PHE A 25 -27.68 -16.38 23.70
C PHE A 25 -26.35 -15.77 23.25
N GLN A 26 -25.22 -16.33 23.70
CA GLN A 26 -23.89 -15.92 23.24
C GLN A 26 -23.69 -16.21 21.75
N SER A 27 -24.23 -17.32 21.24
CA SER A 27 -24.16 -17.64 19.81
C SER A 27 -24.98 -16.67 18.94
N GLU A 28 -26.17 -16.28 19.40
CA GLU A 28 -27.05 -15.35 18.66
C GLU A 28 -26.43 -13.95 18.55
N ALA A 29 -25.80 -13.45 19.61
CA ALA A 29 -25.12 -12.13 19.59
C ALA A 29 -23.93 -12.09 18.61
N VAL A 30 -23.13 -13.16 18.57
CA VAL A 30 -21.98 -13.27 17.65
C VAL A 30 -22.43 -13.40 16.20
N GLU A 31 -23.57 -14.02 15.94
CA GLU A 31 -24.12 -14.16 14.59
C GLU A 31 -24.61 -12.82 14.03
N GLU A 32 -25.26 -12.00 14.84
CA GLU A 32 -25.69 -10.66 14.45
C GLU A 32 -24.51 -9.76 14.07
N GLU A 33 -23.45 -9.73 14.89
CA GLU A 33 -22.24 -8.96 14.60
C GLU A 33 -21.55 -9.42 13.32
N LYS A 34 -21.45 -10.74 13.10
CA LYS A 34 -20.90 -11.30 11.86
C LYS A 34 -21.71 -10.90 10.64
N MET A 35 -23.04 -10.94 10.71
CA MET A 35 -23.90 -10.52 9.61
C MET A 35 -23.76 -9.02 9.31
N ALA A 36 -23.68 -8.18 10.35
CA ALA A 36 -23.48 -6.75 10.18
C ALA A 36 -22.12 -6.45 9.52
N LEU A 37 -21.06 -7.14 9.95
CA LEU A 37 -19.73 -7.02 9.36
C LEU A 37 -19.70 -7.51 7.91
N ALA A 38 -20.32 -8.66 7.62
CA ALA A 38 -20.39 -9.20 6.25
C ALA A 38 -21.08 -8.23 5.29
N ARG A 39 -22.19 -7.60 5.71
CA ARG A 39 -22.87 -6.56 4.90
C ARG A 39 -21.99 -5.35 4.66
N THR A 40 -21.22 -4.93 5.67
CA THR A 40 -20.27 -3.82 5.55
C THR A 40 -19.18 -4.14 4.53
N ILE A 41 -18.63 -5.36 4.59
CA ILE A 41 -17.63 -5.84 3.64
C ILE A 41 -18.20 -5.87 2.21
N GLU A 42 -19.41 -6.37 2.02
CA GLU A 42 -20.08 -6.41 0.71
C GLU A 42 -20.27 -5.00 0.13
N GLN A 43 -20.71 -4.04 0.95
CA GLN A 43 -20.83 -2.65 0.53
C GLN A 43 -19.47 -2.07 0.09
N GLN A 44 -18.43 -2.26 0.91
CA GLN A 44 -17.09 -1.74 0.62
C GLN A 44 -16.48 -2.38 -0.64
N GLN A 45 -16.74 -3.66 -0.89
CA GLN A 45 -16.32 -4.32 -2.12
C GLN A 45 -17.03 -3.74 -3.34
N GLY A 46 -18.31 -3.36 -3.22
CA GLY A 46 -19.04 -2.64 -4.27
C GLY A 46 -18.39 -1.30 -4.59
N GLU A 47 -18.04 -0.51 -3.57
CA GLU A 47 -17.35 0.78 -3.74
C GLU A 47 -15.97 0.61 -4.39
N LEU A 48 -15.19 -0.39 -3.94
CA LEU A 48 -13.89 -0.71 -4.52
C LEU A 48 -13.99 -1.14 -5.99
N SER A 49 -15.02 -1.89 -6.35
CA SER A 49 -15.24 -2.34 -7.74
C SER A 49 -15.40 -1.15 -8.69
N VAL A 50 -16.15 -0.12 -8.27
CA VAL A 50 -16.30 1.12 -9.05
C VAL A 50 -14.95 1.82 -9.20
N LEU A 51 -14.20 1.98 -8.10
CA LEU A 51 -12.90 2.63 -8.15
C LEU A 51 -11.89 1.87 -9.01
N GLN A 52 -11.92 0.54 -8.98
CA GLN A 52 -11.11 -0.31 -9.86
C GLN A 52 -11.48 -0.14 -11.32
N ALA A 53 -12.76 0.04 -11.65
CA ALA A 53 -13.19 0.32 -13.02
C ALA A 53 -12.66 1.68 -13.51
N ASP A 54 -12.72 2.72 -12.67
CA ASP A 54 -12.17 4.04 -12.98
C ASP A 54 -10.65 3.98 -13.15
N TRP A 55 -9.97 3.26 -12.27
CA TRP A 55 -8.52 3.05 -12.38
C TRP A 55 -8.15 2.28 -13.65
N ALA A 56 -8.91 1.24 -13.99
CA ALA A 56 -8.73 0.48 -15.23
C ALA A 56 -9.01 1.35 -16.47
N PHE A 57 -9.87 2.37 -16.37
CA PHE A 57 -10.07 3.34 -17.44
C PHE A 57 -8.87 4.28 -17.59
N PHE A 58 -8.39 4.88 -16.50
CA PHE A 58 -7.28 5.84 -16.54
C PHE A 58 -5.91 5.22 -16.81
N SER A 59 -5.73 3.94 -16.49
CA SER A 59 -4.49 3.20 -16.77
C SER A 59 -4.37 2.74 -18.23
N GLN A 60 -5.39 2.95 -19.06
CA GLN A 60 -5.32 2.58 -20.47
C GLN A 60 -4.25 3.40 -21.21
N PRO A 61 -3.35 2.75 -21.97
CA PRO A 61 -2.32 3.44 -22.74
C PRO A 61 -2.88 4.51 -23.68
N SER A 62 -4.07 4.27 -24.26
CA SER A 62 -4.77 5.20 -25.14
C SER A 62 -5.19 6.49 -24.44
N TYR A 63 -5.54 6.43 -23.16
CA TYR A 63 -5.91 7.61 -22.37
C TYR A 63 -4.66 8.41 -22.01
N ILE A 64 -3.61 7.72 -21.54
CA ILE A 64 -2.34 8.34 -21.16
C ILE A 64 -1.64 8.98 -22.37
N SER A 65 -1.61 8.31 -23.52
CA SER A 65 -0.94 8.82 -24.72
C SER A 65 -1.55 10.12 -25.22
N GLN A 66 -2.88 10.24 -25.21
CA GLN A 66 -3.59 11.47 -25.56
C GLN A 66 -3.28 12.62 -24.60
N MET A 67 -3.14 12.33 -23.30
CA MET A 67 -2.78 13.32 -22.29
C MET A 67 -1.33 13.81 -22.50
N VAL A 68 -0.41 12.88 -22.76
CA VAL A 68 1.00 13.19 -23.05
C VAL A 68 1.12 14.05 -24.32
N GLU A 69 0.38 13.72 -25.37
CA GLU A 69 0.37 14.50 -26.62
C GLU A 69 -0.14 15.92 -26.40
N ARG A 70 -1.26 16.08 -25.68
CA ARG A 70 -1.86 17.39 -25.36
C ARG A 70 -0.91 18.27 -24.53
N HIS A 71 -0.18 17.69 -23.60
CA HIS A 71 0.72 18.41 -22.70
C HIS A 71 2.19 18.31 -23.10
N SER A 72 2.48 17.92 -24.35
CA SER A 72 3.84 17.69 -24.83
C SER A 72 4.72 18.95 -24.74
N GLU A 73 4.17 20.14 -24.96
CA GLU A 73 4.90 21.42 -24.85
C GLU A 73 5.37 21.72 -23.43
N VAL A 74 4.62 21.29 -22.41
CA VAL A 74 4.97 21.51 -20.99
C VAL A 74 5.86 20.39 -20.46
N LEU A 75 5.54 19.14 -20.83
CA LEU A 75 6.21 17.95 -20.31
C LEU A 75 7.57 17.71 -21.00
N ASN A 76 7.74 18.14 -22.26
CA ASN A 76 8.93 17.96 -23.08
C ASN A 76 9.49 16.52 -23.03
N LEU A 77 8.59 15.53 -23.05
CA LEU A 77 8.94 14.12 -22.98
C LEU A 77 9.45 13.65 -24.34
N GLN A 78 10.64 13.06 -24.34
CA GLN A 78 11.25 12.46 -25.52
C GLN A 78 11.17 10.93 -25.44
N ILE A 79 10.95 10.28 -26.58
CA ILE A 79 11.04 8.83 -26.68
C ILE A 79 12.50 8.45 -26.41
N LEU A 80 12.73 7.53 -25.46
CA LEU A 80 14.07 7.02 -25.20
C LEU A 80 14.61 6.33 -26.46
N GLU A 81 15.75 6.80 -26.95
CA GLU A 81 16.46 6.14 -28.03
C GLU A 81 17.21 4.90 -27.50
N SER A 82 17.35 3.88 -28.36
CA SER A 82 18.02 2.61 -28.03
C SER A 82 19.43 2.82 -27.43
N LYS A 83 20.14 3.87 -27.86
CA LYS A 83 21.47 4.25 -27.37
C LYS A 83 21.49 4.73 -25.91
N GLN A 84 20.34 5.07 -25.32
CA GLN A 84 20.23 5.53 -23.94
C GLN A 84 20.04 4.37 -22.95
N TYR A 85 19.79 3.16 -23.45
CA TYR A 85 19.85 1.95 -22.63
C TYR A 85 21.32 1.56 -22.44
N GLY A 86 21.88 1.88 -21.27
CA GLY A 86 23.19 1.36 -20.87
C GLY A 86 23.09 -0.13 -20.53
N SER A 87 24.09 -0.91 -20.94
CA SER A 87 24.25 -2.28 -20.46
C SER A 87 24.79 -2.27 -19.03
N ILE A 88 24.56 -3.35 -18.28
CA ILE A 88 25.12 -3.47 -16.92
C ILE A 88 26.65 -3.37 -16.94
N GLU A 89 27.28 -3.79 -18.03
CA GLU A 89 28.72 -3.70 -18.26
C GLU A 89 29.20 -2.26 -18.48
N ASP A 90 28.31 -1.32 -18.83
CA ASP A 90 28.62 0.10 -19.00
C ASP A 90 28.61 0.86 -17.66
N ILE A 91 28.13 0.21 -16.58
CA ILE A 91 28.15 0.78 -15.24
C ILE A 91 29.60 0.74 -14.74
N PRO A 92 30.25 1.90 -14.52
CA PRO A 92 31.63 1.91 -14.05
C PRO A 92 31.72 1.24 -12.69
N MET A 93 32.73 0.38 -12.52
CA MET A 93 33.02 -0.21 -11.22
C MET A 93 33.33 0.92 -10.24
N ARG A 94 32.87 0.77 -8.99
CA ARG A 94 33.15 1.72 -7.91
C ARG A 94 34.65 2.05 -7.91
N PRO A 95 35.07 3.32 -8.03
CA PRO A 95 36.48 3.68 -8.02
C PRO A 95 37.12 3.25 -6.71
N GLU A 96 38.32 2.66 -6.80
CA GLU A 96 39.09 2.17 -5.63
C GLU A 96 39.56 3.32 -4.72
N ILE A 97 39.66 4.52 -5.28
CA ILE A 97 40.05 5.73 -4.56
C ILE A 97 38.81 6.62 -4.45
N ILE A 98 38.28 6.71 -3.24
CA ILE A 98 37.23 7.67 -2.89
C ILE A 98 37.93 8.90 -2.34
N ASP A 99 37.70 10.04 -2.98
CA ASP A 99 38.14 11.32 -2.43
C ASP A 99 37.15 11.72 -1.32
N ASP A 100 37.45 11.28 -0.10
CA ASP A 100 36.64 11.58 1.09
C ASP A 100 36.50 13.09 1.33
N SER A 101 37.47 13.90 0.87
CA SER A 101 37.43 15.35 1.01
C SER A 101 36.39 15.98 0.06
N ALA A 102 36.36 15.52 -1.20
CA ALA A 102 35.36 15.93 -2.17
C ALA A 102 33.95 15.46 -1.80
N LEU A 103 33.83 14.26 -1.22
CA LEU A 103 32.57 13.71 -0.73
C LEU A 103 32.02 14.54 0.45
N THR A 104 32.90 14.94 1.38
CA THR A 104 32.53 15.78 2.52
C THR A 104 32.09 17.18 2.07
N ALA A 105 32.79 17.77 1.09
CA ALA A 105 32.39 19.06 0.52
C ALA A 105 31.04 18.99 -0.22
N LEU A 106 30.78 17.89 -0.95
CA LEU A 106 29.48 17.65 -1.59
C LEU A 106 28.35 17.61 -0.55
N PHE A 107 28.53 16.85 0.54
CA PHE A 107 27.51 16.73 1.57
C PHE A 107 27.25 18.04 2.31
N ALA A 108 28.29 18.84 2.58
CA ALA A 108 28.13 20.16 3.17
C ALA A 108 27.33 21.12 2.24
N ALA A 109 27.59 21.11 0.94
CA ALA A 109 26.86 21.93 -0.03
C ALA A 109 25.38 21.52 -0.16
N LEU A 110 25.09 20.21 -0.12
CA LEU A 110 23.72 19.69 -0.13
C LEU A 110 22.96 20.05 1.15
N GLU A 111 23.64 20.06 2.31
CA GLU A 111 23.05 20.49 3.59
C GLU A 111 22.75 22.00 3.61
N GLU A 112 23.52 22.79 2.87
CA GLU A 112 23.28 24.23 2.66
C GLU A 112 22.19 24.50 1.59
N GLY A 113 21.62 23.44 0.99
CA GLY A 113 20.53 23.53 0.02
C GLY A 113 20.95 23.98 -1.39
N ILE A 114 22.25 23.91 -1.68
CA ILE A 114 22.82 24.19 -3.01
C ILE A 114 22.73 22.89 -3.83
N ASP A 115 22.30 22.96 -5.10
CA ASP A 115 22.29 21.82 -6.02
C ASP A 115 23.59 21.79 -6.87
N PRO A 116 24.63 21.07 -6.43
CA PRO A 116 25.91 21.01 -7.14
C PRO A 116 25.85 20.22 -8.45
N ILE A 117 24.77 19.46 -8.71
CA ILE A 117 24.61 18.69 -9.96
C ILE A 117 24.05 19.59 -11.06
N GLY A 118 23.07 20.44 -10.73
CA GLY A 118 22.51 21.42 -11.68
C GLY A 118 23.58 22.30 -12.32
N ASP A 119 24.51 22.83 -11.52
CA ASP A 119 25.60 23.68 -12.00
C ASP A 119 26.60 22.91 -12.89
N LYS A 120 26.97 21.68 -12.50
CA LYS A 120 27.86 20.84 -13.31
C LYS A 120 27.24 20.41 -14.64
N LEU A 121 25.93 20.15 -14.66
CA LEU A 121 25.22 19.81 -15.89
C LEU A 121 25.13 21.03 -16.83
N ALA A 122 24.96 22.24 -16.30
CA ALA A 122 25.00 23.46 -17.10
C ALA A 122 26.39 23.71 -17.72
N GLU A 123 27.47 23.44 -16.97
CA GLU A 123 28.84 23.55 -17.46
C GLU A 123 29.16 22.51 -18.56
N LEU A 124 28.72 21.26 -18.38
CA LEU A 124 28.91 20.19 -19.38
C LEU A 124 28.07 20.36 -20.64
N MET A 125 26.91 21.03 -20.56
CA MET A 125 26.08 21.35 -21.73
C MET A 125 26.56 22.61 -22.48
N ALA A 126 27.46 23.41 -21.90
CA ALA A 126 28.04 24.59 -22.52
C ALA A 126 29.34 24.29 -23.31
N GLN A 127 29.80 23.03 -23.29
CA GLN A 127 30.98 22.53 -24.01
C GLN A 127 30.58 21.65 -25.19
#